data_AF-A0A0R2P801-F1
#
_entry.id   AF-A0A0R2P801-F1
#
_cell.length_a   1.000
_cell.length_b   1.000
_cell.length_c   1.000
_cell.angle_alpha   90.00
_cell.angle_beta   90.00
_cell.angle_gamma   90.00
#
_symmetry.space_group_name_H-M   'P 1'
#
loop_
_entity.id
_entity.type
_entity.pdbx_description
1 polymer ?
#
loop_
_entity_poly.entity_id
_entity_poly.type
_entity_poly.pdbx_seq_one_letter_code
_entity_poly.pdbx_strand_id
1 'polypeptide(L)' 'VFGTPHGLNPADIAKAMGISAKQVSTLKDLEAEIKAPVLGISVVVCDVPDRESNADNLKGIYQALNSM' A
#
# COMPACT_ATOMS: atom_id res chain seq x y z
N VAL A 1 -1.28 3.41 -21.48
CA VAL A 1 -0.49 4.37 -20.67
C VAL A 1 -0.56 4.10 -19.16
N PHE A 2 -1.57 3.37 -18.64
CA PHE A 2 -1.65 3.03 -17.19
C PHE A 2 -1.43 1.54 -16.84
N GLY A 3 -1.05 0.69 -17.79
CA GLY A 3 -0.90 -0.77 -17.56
C GLY A 3 0.53 -1.24 -17.27
N THR A 4 1.53 -0.38 -17.49
CA THR A 4 2.94 -0.71 -17.30
C THR A 4 3.41 -0.29 -15.91
N PRO A 5 3.97 -1.21 -15.09
CA PRO A 5 4.55 -0.87 -13.81
C PRO A 5 5.64 0.19 -13.93
N HIS A 6 5.72 1.11 -12.97
CA HIS A 6 6.78 2.14 -12.95
C HIS A 6 8.14 1.59 -12.52
N GLY A 7 8.21 0.41 -11.88
CA GLY A 7 9.46 -0.25 -11.51
C GLY A 7 10.27 0.45 -10.41
N LEU A 8 9.66 1.41 -9.71
CA LEU A 8 10.29 2.19 -8.63
C LEU A 8 9.77 1.76 -7.26
N ASN A 9 10.64 1.75 -6.25
CA ASN A 9 10.25 1.59 -4.85
C ASN A 9 10.10 2.95 -4.16
N PRO A 10 8.88 3.38 -3.79
CA PRO A 10 8.67 4.67 -3.13
C PRO A 10 9.36 4.80 -1.77
N ALA A 11 9.57 3.69 -1.04
CA ALA A 11 10.22 3.72 0.27
C ALA A 11 11.71 4.07 0.12
N ASP A 12 12.36 3.55 -0.93
CA ASP A 12 13.76 3.85 -1.20
C ASP A 12 13.94 5.29 -1.69
N ILE A 13 12.99 5.82 -2.47
CA ILE A 13 12.97 7.22 -2.87
C ILE A 13 12.84 8.13 -1.64
N ALA A 14 11.90 7.83 -0.73
CA ALA A 14 11.72 8.62 0.49
C ALA A 14 12.98 8.60 1.38
N LYS A 15 13.61 7.43 1.55
CA LYS A 15 14.89 7.31 2.27
C LYS A 15 16.01 8.12 1.62
N ALA A 16 16.10 8.11 0.29
CA ALA A 16 17.09 8.90 -0.45
C ALA A 16 16.89 10.42 -0.27
N MET A 17 15.65 10.84 0.01
CA MET A 17 15.31 12.23 0.35
C MET A 17 15.51 12.56 1.84
N GLY A 18 16.04 11.63 2.64
CA GLY A 18 16.26 11.81 4.08
C GLY A 18 14.99 11.67 4.94
N ILE A 19 13.91 11.11 4.37
CA ILE A 19 12.64 10.89 5.07
C ILE A 19 12.60 9.44 5.57
N SER A 20 12.18 9.25 6.81
CA SER A 20 11.94 7.91 7.37
C SER A 20 10.88 7.19 6.55
N ALA A 21 11.19 6.00 6.06
CA ALA A 21 10.22 5.20 5.32
C ALA A 21 10.28 3.71 5.66
N LYS A 22 9.10 3.09 5.73
CA LYS A 22 8.93 1.64 5.89
C LYS A 22 8.01 1.07 4.84
N GLN A 23 8.25 -0.19 4.49
CA GLN A 23 7.42 -0.96 3.59
C GLN A 23 6.74 -2.07 4.41
N VAL A 24 5.43 -2.20 4.28
CA VAL A 24 4.59 -3.13 5.06
C VAL A 24 3.70 -3.93 4.12
N SER A 25 3.46 -5.20 4.42
CA SER A 25 2.61 -6.09 3.61
C SER A 25 1.43 -6.67 4.38
N THR A 26 1.31 -6.35 5.67
CA THR A 26 0.23 -6.85 6.53
C THR A 26 -0.46 -5.71 7.28
N LEU A 27 -1.74 -5.91 7.61
CA LEU A 27 -2.51 -4.99 8.44
C LEU A 27 -1.88 -4.81 9.82
N LYS A 28 -1.28 -5.87 10.38
CA LYS A 28 -0.64 -5.81 11.70
C LYS A 28 0.57 -4.89 11.70
N ASP A 29 1.37 -4.93 10.64
CA ASP A 29 2.55 -4.06 10.49
C ASP A 29 2.12 -2.61 10.24
N LEU A 30 1.07 -2.40 9.44
CA LEU A 30 0.48 -1.07 9.24
C LEU A 30 -0.05 -0.48 10.55
N GLU A 31 -0.79 -1.26 11.33
CA GLU A 31 -1.28 -0.84 12.64
C GLU A 31 -0.15 -0.48 13.60
N ALA A 32 0.93 -1.26 13.62
CA ALA A 32 2.09 -0.98 14.45
C ALA A 32 2.74 0.35 14.05
N GLU A 33 2.83 0.64 12.75
CA GLU A 33 3.44 1.86 12.26
C GLU A 33 2.57 3.10 12.51
N ILE A 34 1.24 2.97 12.41
CA ILE A 34 0.30 4.05 12.74
C ILE A 34 0.32 4.36 14.25
N LYS A 35 0.54 3.35 15.10
CA LYS A 35 0.65 3.53 16.56
C LYS A 35 2.01 4.09 16.99
N ALA A 36 3.02 4.03 16.14
CA ALA A 36 4.35 4.54 16.45
C ALA A 36 4.35 6.08 16.47
N PRO A 37 5.13 6.71 17.37
CA PRO A 37 5.27 8.16 17.40
C PRO A 37 5.93 8.67 16.11
N VAL A 38 5.29 9.64 15.46
CA VAL A 38 5.82 10.29 14.25
C VAL A 38 6.56 11.57 14.64
N LEU A 39 7.87 11.61 14.39
CA LEU A 39 8.68 12.82 14.54
C LEU A 39 8.89 13.45 13.16
N GLY A 40 8.09 14.47 12.84
CA GLY A 40 8.12 15.13 11.54
C GLY A 40 7.33 14.36 10.49
N ILE A 41 8.01 13.84 9.45
CA ILE A 41 7.38 13.12 8.33
C ILE A 41 7.85 11.66 8.34
N SER A 42 6.90 10.73 8.26
CA SER A 42 7.15 9.30 8.06
C SER A 42 6.35 8.81 6.86
N VAL A 43 6.98 8.01 6.00
CA VAL A 43 6.36 7.42 4.80
C VAL A 43 6.15 5.93 5.04
N VAL A 44 4.92 5.46 4.89
CA VAL A 44 4.59 4.03 4.99
C VAL A 44 4.09 3.57 3.62
N VAL A 45 4.85 2.70 2.98
CA VAL A 45 4.51 2.09 1.70
C VAL A 45 3.83 0.75 1.97
N CYS A 46 2.57 0.63 1.58
CA CYS A 46 1.82 -0.61 1.73
C CYS A 46 1.91 -1.43 0.44
N ASP A 47 2.47 -2.63 0.56
CA ASP A 47 2.43 -3.61 -0.52
C ASP A 47 1.03 -4.20 -0.59
N VAL A 48 0.36 -3.87 -1.68
CA VAL A 48 -0.99 -4.36 -1.99
C VAL A 48 -0.90 -5.54 -2.95
N PRO A 49 -1.95 -6.38 -3.03
CA PRO A 49 -2.06 -7.37 -4.09
C PRO A 49 -1.90 -6.73 -5.47
N ASP A 50 -1.50 -7.54 -6.45
CA ASP A 50 -1.40 -7.06 -7.82
C ASP A 50 -2.75 -6.51 -8.31
N ARG A 51 -2.65 -5.66 -9.33
CA ARG A 51 -3.80 -4.91 -9.84
C ARG A 51 -4.94 -5.83 -10.29
N GLU A 52 -4.63 -6.99 -10.87
CA GLU A 52 -5.61 -7.91 -11.43
C GLU A 52 -6.35 -8.62 -10.30
N SER A 53 -5.61 -9.19 -9.34
CA SER A 53 -6.19 -9.79 -8.13
C SER A 53 -7.05 -8.80 -7.34
N ASN A 54 -6.62 -7.55 -7.20
CA ASN A 54 -7.41 -6.52 -6.52
C ASN A 54 -8.69 -6.16 -7.31
N ALA A 55 -8.63 -6.12 -8.65
CA ALA A 55 -9.81 -5.89 -9.48
C ALA A 55 -10.83 -7.04 -9.36
N ASP A 56 -10.37 -8.28 -9.34
CA ASP A 56 -11.22 -9.46 -9.15
C ASP A 56 -11.88 -9.46 -7.77
N ASN A 57 -11.13 -9.12 -6.72
CA ASN A 57 -11.67 -8.97 -5.37
C ASN A 57 -12.79 -7.92 -5.31
N LEU A 58 -12.56 -6.73 -5.88
CA LEU A 58 -13.57 -5.66 -5.91
C LEU A 58 -14.82 -6.07 -6.69
N LYS A 59 -14.64 -6.75 -7.83
CA LYS A 59 -15.76 -7.27 -8.62
C LYS A 59 -16.57 -8.31 -7.84
N GLY A 60 -15.90 -9.22 -7.14
CA GLY A 60 -16.55 -10.22 -6.29
C GLY A 60 -17.39 -9.58 -5.18
N ILE A 61 -16.85 -8.57 -4.48
CA ILE A 61 -17.57 -7.82 -3.46
C ILE A 61 -18.81 -7.14 -4.05
N TYR A 62 -18.68 -6.48 -5.20
CA TYR A 62 -19.80 -5.80 -5.85
C TYR A 62 -20.90 -6.78 -6.27
N GLN A 63 -20.53 -7.96 -6.79
CA GLN A 63 -21.49 -8.98 -7.15
C GLN A 63 -22.22 -9.55 -5.93
N ALA A 64 -21.50 -9.79 -4.83
CA ALA A 64 -22.09 -10.27 -3.59
C ALA A 64 -23.11 -9.27 -3.02
N LEU A 65 -22.80 -7.96 -3.06
CA LEU A 65 -23.70 -6.91 -2.57
C LEU A 65 -24.97 -6.74 -3.43
N ASN A 66 -24.87 -6.92 -4.75
CA ASN A 66 -26.04 -6.85 -5.65
C ASN A 66 -26.84 -8.15 -5.71
N SER A 67 -26.33 -9.23 -5.13
CA SER A 67 -27.01 -10.52 -5.02
C SER A 67 -27.72 -10.68 -3.66
N MET A 68 -27.66 -9.65 -2.81
CA MET A 68 -28.48 -9.47 -1.60
C MET A 68 -29.71 -8.62 -1.92
#